data_AF-A0A9Q5I388-F1
#
_entry.id   AF-A0A9Q5I388-F1
#
_cell.length_a   1.000
_cell.length_b   1.000
_cell.length_c   1.000
_cell.angle_alpha   90.00
_cell.angle_beta   90.00
_cell.angle_gamma   90.00
#
_symmetry.space_group_name_H-M   'P 1'
#
loop_
_entity.id
_entity.type
_entity.pdbx_description
1 polymer ?
#
loop_
_entity_poly.entity_id
_entity_poly.type
_entity_poly.pdbx_seq_one_letter_code
_entity_poly.pdbx_strand_id
1 'polypeptide(L)'
;MADLSPSVPPEFQFYNSHKIDPIYQRRFTITWLSVSLFFILLALPSFVRSLRIGRVRDALVGLSKSINAYEPVDAGREASTSHSKENKPRKANNLISLLKASATWTISFLKLDIGQIILILGYFVLVIACFTLRAELIENPNRPGFIAVAQLPPIFLLAMKNSPLAILLGSGYEKLNFLHRWCSRVAILAAAVHGFLWMRNHIAYGLPIIRKRKDVTGIIAFTLLCILGLTSVRPVRARVFQVFRVIHLLSVPAFAVAMRYHTRHTIPYL
;
A
#
# COMPACT_ATOMS: atom_id res chain seq x y z
N MET A 1 -38.71 21.54 10.82
CA MET A 1 -39.52 21.53 9.59
C MET A 1 -38.75 20.71 8.57
N ALA A 2 -39.27 19.56 8.15
CA ALA A 2 -38.64 18.77 7.10
C ALA A 2 -38.74 19.55 5.79
N ASP A 3 -37.62 19.71 5.10
CA ASP A 3 -37.56 20.33 3.78
C ASP A 3 -38.36 19.43 2.81
N LEU A 4 -39.55 19.88 2.42
CA LEU A 4 -40.48 19.19 1.51
C LEU A 4 -40.21 19.53 0.04
N SER A 5 -39.01 20.02 -0.29
CA SER A 5 -38.63 20.28 -1.67
C SER A 5 -38.60 18.97 -2.47
N PRO A 6 -39.29 18.88 -3.62
CA PRO A 6 -39.27 17.67 -4.44
C PRO A 6 -37.83 17.38 -4.89
N SER A 7 -37.32 16.19 -4.55
CA SER A 7 -36.00 15.76 -4.99
C SER A 7 -36.01 15.49 -6.49
N VAL A 8 -35.07 16.08 -7.22
CA VAL A 8 -34.88 15.85 -8.66
C VAL A 8 -34.80 14.34 -8.93
N PRO A 9 -35.57 13.79 -9.89
CA PRO A 9 -35.51 12.37 -10.24
C PRO A 9 -34.08 11.92 -10.57
N PRO A 10 -33.69 10.67 -10.27
CA PRO A 10 -32.32 10.19 -10.43
C PRO A 10 -31.74 10.39 -11.84
N GLU A 11 -32.58 10.34 -12.87
CA GLU A 11 -32.22 10.55 -14.28
C GLU A 11 -31.76 11.99 -14.61
N PHE A 12 -32.16 12.98 -13.82
CA PHE A 12 -31.80 14.40 -14.05
C PHE A 12 -30.78 14.94 -13.04
N GLN A 13 -30.25 14.09 -12.15
CA GLN A 13 -29.24 14.50 -11.19
C GLN A 13 -27.85 14.54 -11.83
N PHE A 14 -27.21 15.71 -11.80
CA PHE A 14 -25.82 15.85 -12.24
C PHE A 14 -24.87 15.04 -11.35
N TYR A 15 -23.88 14.40 -11.98
CA TYR A 15 -22.88 13.61 -11.29
C TYR A 15 -22.07 14.48 -10.30
N ASN A 16 -22.19 14.20 -9.00
CA ASN A 16 -21.41 14.87 -7.97
C ASN A 16 -20.26 13.99 -7.47
N SER A 17 -19.07 14.23 -8.01
CA SER A 17 -17.85 13.48 -7.69
C SER A 17 -17.52 13.48 -6.20
N HIS A 18 -17.73 14.60 -5.49
CA HIS A 18 -17.45 14.71 -4.07
C HIS A 18 -18.39 13.90 -3.17
N LYS A 19 -19.55 13.47 -3.68
CA LYS A 19 -20.46 12.56 -2.97
C LYS A 19 -20.28 11.11 -3.40
N ILE A 20 -20.15 10.87 -4.70
CA ILE A 20 -20.16 9.51 -5.28
C ILE A 20 -18.78 8.84 -5.15
N ASP A 21 -17.69 9.53 -5.49
CA ASP A 21 -16.35 8.92 -5.54
C ASP A 21 -15.81 8.45 -4.17
N PRO A 22 -16.04 9.18 -3.06
CA PRO A 22 -15.65 8.69 -1.74
C PRO A 22 -16.30 7.36 -1.36
N ILE A 23 -17.45 7.00 -1.96
CA ILE A 23 -18.08 5.69 -1.72
C ILE A 23 -17.19 4.57 -2.25
N TYR A 24 -16.59 4.75 -3.43
CA TYR A 24 -15.70 3.76 -4.04
C TYR A 24 -14.35 3.71 -3.33
N GLN A 25 -13.85 4.86 -2.88
CA GLN A 25 -12.71 4.95 -1.97
C GLN A 25 -12.95 4.10 -0.70
N ARG A 26 -14.11 4.26 -0.05
CA ARG A 26 -14.48 3.47 1.14
C ARG A 26 -14.70 1.99 0.84
N ARG A 27 -15.33 1.65 -0.29
CA ARG A 27 -15.54 0.26 -0.71
C ARG A 27 -14.21 -0.47 -0.90
N PHE A 28 -13.24 0.18 -1.56
CA PHE A 28 -11.88 -0.35 -1.66
C PHE A 28 -11.30 -0.58 -0.26
N THR A 29 -11.39 0.40 0.64
CA THR A 29 -10.86 0.29 2.01
C THR A 29 -11.46 -0.86 2.80
N ILE A 30 -12.78 -0.97 2.80
CA ILE A 30 -13.50 -2.04 3.49
C ILE A 30 -13.11 -3.41 2.93
N THR A 31 -12.96 -3.50 1.60
CA THR A 31 -12.63 -4.78 0.95
C THR A 31 -11.23 -5.26 1.32
N TRP A 32 -10.19 -4.42 1.23
CA TRP A 32 -8.84 -4.88 1.57
C TRP A 32 -8.69 -5.16 3.07
N LEU A 33 -9.40 -4.43 3.93
CA LEU A 33 -9.47 -4.73 5.36
C LEU A 33 -10.14 -6.07 5.62
N SER A 34 -11.25 -6.36 4.93
CA SER A 34 -11.97 -7.64 5.06
C SER A 34 -11.09 -8.82 4.61
N VAL A 35 -10.38 -8.67 3.50
CA VAL A 35 -9.42 -9.67 3.01
C VAL A 35 -8.27 -9.85 4.01
N SER A 36 -7.72 -8.76 4.54
CA SER A 36 -6.64 -8.80 5.54
C SER A 36 -7.10 -9.47 6.83
N LEU A 37 -8.31 -9.15 7.32
CA LEU A 37 -8.92 -9.79 8.48
C LEU A 37 -9.12 -11.29 8.26
N PHE A 38 -9.62 -11.69 7.08
CA PHE A 38 -9.75 -13.10 6.72
C PHE A 38 -8.43 -13.85 6.83
N PHE A 39 -7.34 -13.30 6.28
CA PHE A 39 -6.01 -13.92 6.39
C PHE A 39 -5.47 -13.93 7.83
N ILE A 40 -5.75 -12.90 8.63
CA ILE A 40 -5.40 -12.86 10.06
C ILE A 40 -6.13 -13.97 10.82
N LEU A 41 -7.42 -14.18 10.56
CA LEU A 41 -8.20 -15.25 11.18
C LEU A 41 -7.68 -16.63 10.81
N LEU A 42 -7.29 -16.84 9.54
CA LEU A 42 -6.64 -18.09 9.12
C LEU A 42 -5.26 -18.28 9.78
N ALA A 43 -4.51 -17.20 10.01
CA ALA A 43 -3.21 -17.24 10.67
C ALA A 43 -3.31 -17.37 12.21
N LEU A 44 -4.49 -17.14 12.79
CA LEU A 44 -4.70 -17.04 14.24
C LEU A 44 -4.16 -18.24 15.04
N PRO A 45 -4.36 -19.52 14.64
CA PRO A 45 -3.83 -20.65 15.41
C PRO A 45 -2.29 -20.65 15.47
N SER A 46 -1.64 -20.24 14.37
CA SER A 46 -0.19 -20.14 14.30
C SER A 46 0.34 -18.96 15.12
N PHE A 47 -0.41 -17.85 15.13
CA PHE A 47 -0.11 -16.67 15.92
C PHE A 47 -0.24 -16.96 17.43
N VAL A 48 -1.32 -17.62 17.87
CA VAL A 48 -1.50 -18.04 19.28
C VAL A 48 -0.37 -18.96 19.73
N ARG A 49 0.06 -19.89 18.88
CA ARG A 49 1.23 -20.72 19.16
C ARG A 49 2.52 -19.90 19.28
N SER A 50 2.69 -18.90 18.43
CA SER A 50 3.84 -17.97 18.48
C SER A 50 3.86 -17.12 19.75
N LEU A 51 2.70 -16.70 20.25
CA LEU A 51 2.56 -16.00 21.53
C LEU A 51 2.98 -16.88 22.71
N ARG A 52 2.53 -18.15 22.74
CA ARG A 52 2.88 -19.10 23.80
C ARG A 52 4.38 -19.41 23.89
N ILE A 53 5.10 -19.30 22.77
CA ILE A 53 6.55 -19.57 22.67
C ILE A 53 7.38 -18.29 22.95
N GLY A 54 6.75 -17.14 23.22
CA GLY A 54 7.46 -15.89 23.55
C GLY A 54 8.03 -15.10 22.37
N ARG A 55 7.91 -15.62 21.14
CA ARG A 55 8.48 -15.01 19.93
C ARG A 55 7.95 -13.61 19.62
N VAL A 56 6.69 -13.32 19.97
CA VAL A 56 6.11 -11.97 19.80
C VAL A 56 6.70 -10.99 20.81
N ARG A 57 7.01 -11.46 22.03
CA ARG A 57 7.72 -10.66 23.03
C ARG A 57 9.12 -10.31 22.53
N ASP A 58 9.83 -11.25 21.91
CA ASP A 58 11.16 -10.98 21.36
C ASP A 58 11.12 -9.99 20.18
N ALA A 59 10.09 -10.04 19.33
CA ALA A 59 9.88 -9.05 18.28
C ALA A 59 9.60 -7.65 18.85
N LEU A 60 8.80 -7.55 19.93
CA LEU A 60 8.52 -6.30 20.64
C LEU A 60 9.69 -5.81 21.50
N VAL A 61 10.52 -6.70 22.05
CA VAL A 61 11.73 -6.32 22.80
C VAL A 61 12.84 -5.90 21.82
N GLY A 62 12.90 -6.51 20.64
CA GLY A 62 13.72 -6.03 19.52
C GLY A 62 13.37 -4.60 19.10
N LEU A 63 12.10 -4.18 19.21
CA LEU A 63 11.66 -2.78 18.99
C LEU A 63 12.34 -1.82 19.98
N SER A 64 12.42 -2.19 21.27
CA SER A 64 13.09 -1.37 22.29
C SER A 64 14.60 -1.31 22.07
N LYS A 65 15.23 -2.43 21.71
CA LYS A 65 16.68 -2.48 21.45
C LYS A 65 17.08 -1.73 20.17
N SER A 66 16.30 -1.79 19.08
CA SER A 66 16.66 -1.10 17.83
C SER A 66 16.51 0.43 17.90
N ILE A 67 15.71 0.94 18.84
CA ILE A 67 15.60 2.38 19.10
C ILE A 67 16.85 2.89 19.84
N ASN A 68 17.47 2.04 20.66
CA ASN A 68 18.62 2.40 21.49
C ASN A 68 19.98 1.89 20.97
N ALA A 69 20.02 1.19 19.83
CA ALA A 69 21.26 0.60 19.31
C ALA A 69 21.65 1.18 17.95
N TYR A 70 22.53 2.19 17.98
CA TYR A 70 23.54 2.37 16.95
C TYR A 70 24.86 1.88 17.55
N GLU A 71 25.27 0.65 17.20
CA GLU A 71 26.66 0.25 17.34
C GLU A 71 27.31 0.30 15.96
N PRO A 72 28.45 1.01 15.81
CA PRO A 72 29.23 0.94 14.59
C PRO A 72 29.71 -0.50 14.39
N VAL A 73 29.68 -0.97 13.14
CA VAL A 73 30.19 -2.29 12.80
C VAL A 73 31.72 -2.24 12.89
N ASP A 74 32.26 -2.73 14.01
CA ASP A 74 33.70 -3.00 14.11
C ASP A 74 34.06 -4.12 13.14
N ALA A 75 34.92 -3.78 12.17
CA ALA A 75 35.56 -4.71 11.27
C ALA A 75 36.55 -5.57 12.06
N GLY A 76 36.05 -6.64 12.68
CA GLY A 76 36.92 -7.57 13.40
C GLY A 76 36.23 -8.34 14.52
N ARG A 77 35.23 -9.16 14.20
CA ARG A 77 34.86 -10.28 15.07
C ARG A 77 34.26 -11.41 14.27
N GLU A 78 35.10 -12.40 13.98
CA GLU A 78 34.67 -13.74 13.61
C GLU A 78 33.81 -14.29 14.75
N ALA A 79 32.49 -14.25 14.58
CA ALA A 79 31.55 -14.91 15.47
C ALA A 79 31.34 -16.34 14.97
N SER A 80 32.06 -17.26 15.60
CA SER A 80 31.86 -18.70 15.54
C SER A 80 30.43 -19.05 15.96
N THR A 81 29.54 -19.29 15.00
CA THR A 81 28.23 -19.89 15.28
C THR A 81 28.36 -21.41 15.36
N SER A 82 28.36 -21.94 16.59
CA SER A 82 28.22 -23.36 16.87
C SER A 82 26.84 -23.85 16.43
N HIS A 83 26.79 -24.59 15.33
CA HIS A 83 25.60 -25.32 14.92
C HIS A 83 25.44 -26.58 15.76
N SER A 84 24.64 -26.48 16.83
CA SER A 84 24.03 -27.63 17.50
C SER A 84 23.07 -28.32 16.51
N LYS A 85 23.44 -29.52 16.06
CA LYS A 85 22.60 -30.41 15.24
C LYS A 85 21.58 -31.11 16.15
N GLU A 86 20.37 -30.56 16.26
CA GLU A 86 19.24 -31.28 16.85
C GLU A 86 18.53 -32.11 15.77
N ASN A 87 18.89 -33.40 15.67
CA ASN A 87 18.18 -34.39 14.85
C ASN A 87 16.88 -34.81 15.55
N LYS A 88 15.72 -34.44 15.00
CA LYS A 88 14.42 -35.07 15.33
C LYS A 88 13.74 -35.58 14.06
N PRO A 89 13.24 -36.83 14.03
CA PRO A 89 12.63 -37.41 12.84
C PRO A 89 11.22 -36.84 12.65
N ARG A 90 10.99 -36.09 11.58
CA ARG A 90 9.64 -35.64 11.17
C ARG A 90 9.07 -36.58 10.12
N LYS A 91 8.45 -37.69 10.55
CA LYS A 91 7.39 -38.34 9.77
C LYS A 91 6.08 -37.59 10.01
N ALA A 92 5.27 -37.48 8.95
CA ALA A 92 3.95 -36.81 8.85
C ALA A 92 3.97 -35.28 8.68
N ASN A 93 4.03 -34.83 7.42
CA ASN A 93 3.12 -33.81 6.84
C ASN A 93 3.42 -33.56 5.34
N ASN A 94 3.60 -34.63 4.57
CA ASN A 94 3.99 -34.53 3.16
C ASN A 94 2.91 -33.87 2.28
N LEU A 95 1.61 -34.00 2.61
CA LEU A 95 0.57 -33.39 1.77
C LEU A 95 0.49 -31.86 1.96
N ILE A 96 0.63 -31.37 3.19
CA ILE A 96 0.64 -29.93 3.49
C ILE A 96 1.93 -29.27 3.00
N SER A 97 3.07 -29.99 3.05
CA SER A 97 4.32 -29.48 2.49
C SER A 97 4.32 -29.50 0.96
N LEU A 98 3.67 -30.48 0.32
CA LEU A 98 3.50 -30.53 -1.13
C LEU A 98 2.54 -29.44 -1.65
N LEU A 99 1.43 -29.17 -0.93
CA LEU A 99 0.56 -28.03 -1.26
C LEU A 99 1.27 -26.69 -1.05
N LYS A 100 2.10 -26.54 -0.01
CA LYS A 100 2.95 -25.36 0.19
C LYS A 100 4.08 -25.25 -0.84
N ALA A 101 4.63 -26.37 -1.31
CA ALA A 101 5.71 -26.41 -2.30
C ALA A 101 5.20 -26.16 -3.73
N SER A 102 3.99 -26.65 -4.04
CA SER A 102 3.24 -26.32 -5.25
C SER A 102 2.85 -24.84 -5.27
N ALA A 103 2.58 -24.25 -4.09
CA ALA A 103 2.56 -22.81 -3.78
C ALA A 103 3.67 -22.03 -4.49
N THR A 104 4.89 -22.52 -4.29
CA THR A 104 6.17 -21.83 -4.52
C THR A 104 6.77 -22.01 -5.90
N TRP A 105 5.95 -22.23 -6.93
CA TRP A 105 6.44 -22.22 -8.30
C TRP A 105 6.79 -20.78 -8.71
N THR A 106 8.02 -20.36 -8.38
CA THR A 106 8.51 -19.01 -8.61
C THR A 106 8.78 -18.81 -10.09
N ILE A 107 8.04 -17.91 -10.74
CA ILE A 107 8.41 -17.42 -12.07
C ILE A 107 9.70 -16.60 -11.90
N SER A 108 10.83 -17.11 -12.40
CA SER A 108 12.18 -16.58 -12.14
C SER A 108 12.37 -15.10 -12.47
N PHE A 109 11.57 -14.53 -13.38
CA PHE A 109 11.60 -13.10 -13.71
C PHE A 109 10.92 -12.20 -12.66
N LEU A 110 9.84 -12.67 -12.04
CA LEU A 110 9.02 -11.89 -11.10
C LEU A 110 9.35 -12.17 -9.63
N LYS A 111 9.98 -13.31 -9.32
CA LYS A 111 10.19 -13.79 -7.94
C LYS A 111 8.90 -13.75 -7.12
N LEU A 112 7.77 -14.09 -7.74
CA LEU A 112 6.45 -14.15 -7.10
C LEU A 112 5.98 -15.61 -7.01
N ASP A 113 5.38 -15.93 -5.87
CA ASP A 113 4.68 -17.18 -5.57
C ASP A 113 3.28 -17.20 -6.22
N ILE A 114 2.71 -18.39 -6.48
CA ILE A 114 1.38 -18.50 -7.12
C ILE A 114 0.31 -17.80 -6.26
N GLY A 115 0.38 -17.96 -4.93
CA GLY A 115 -0.54 -17.28 -4.02
C GLY A 115 -0.41 -15.76 -4.09
N GLN A 116 0.82 -15.24 -4.27
CA GLN A 116 1.05 -13.81 -4.46
C GLN A 116 0.46 -13.32 -5.78
N ILE A 117 0.58 -14.10 -6.86
CA ILE A 117 0.01 -13.77 -8.16
C ILE A 117 -1.51 -13.67 -8.08
N ILE A 118 -2.17 -14.68 -7.50
CA ILE A 118 -3.64 -14.69 -7.32
C ILE A 118 -4.08 -13.47 -6.50
N LEU A 119 -3.37 -13.15 -5.41
CA LEU A 119 -3.67 -12.01 -4.57
C LEU A 119 -3.52 -10.68 -5.33
N ILE A 120 -2.46 -10.53 -6.14
CA ILE A 120 -2.23 -9.35 -6.97
C ILE A 120 -3.33 -9.21 -8.03
N LEU A 121 -3.74 -10.30 -8.68
CA LEU A 121 -4.80 -10.29 -9.68
C LEU A 121 -6.14 -9.89 -9.07
N GLY A 122 -6.53 -10.48 -7.94
CA GLY A 122 -7.73 -10.09 -7.21
C GLY A 122 -7.70 -8.63 -6.77
N TYR A 123 -6.54 -8.16 -6.30
CA TYR A 123 -6.31 -6.74 -6.00
C TYR A 123 -6.49 -5.84 -7.24
N PHE A 124 -5.93 -6.20 -8.40
CA PHE A 124 -6.12 -5.43 -9.63
C PHE A 124 -7.57 -5.40 -10.09
N VAL A 125 -8.28 -6.53 -10.03
CA VAL A 125 -9.72 -6.59 -10.35
C VAL A 125 -10.50 -5.62 -9.45
N LEU A 126 -10.24 -5.64 -8.13
CA LEU A 126 -10.85 -4.72 -7.18
C LEU A 126 -10.54 -3.24 -7.53
N VAL A 127 -9.28 -2.92 -7.80
CA VAL A 127 -8.86 -1.56 -8.17
C VAL A 127 -9.58 -1.11 -9.44
N ILE A 128 -9.54 -1.91 -10.50
CA ILE A 128 -10.16 -1.58 -11.80
C ILE A 128 -11.67 -1.41 -11.63
N ALA A 129 -12.32 -2.29 -10.88
CA ALA A 129 -13.75 -2.18 -10.57
C ALA A 129 -14.06 -0.86 -9.84
N CYS A 130 -13.32 -0.53 -8.77
CA CYS A 130 -13.52 0.72 -8.05
C CYS A 130 -13.20 1.96 -8.91
N PHE A 131 -12.25 1.84 -9.83
CA PHE A 131 -11.78 2.90 -10.72
C PHE A 131 -12.77 3.22 -11.85
N THR A 132 -13.38 2.19 -12.45
CA THR A 132 -14.14 2.33 -13.71
C THR A 132 -15.66 2.18 -13.56
N LEU A 133 -16.15 1.45 -12.54
CA LEU A 133 -17.59 1.19 -12.43
C LEU A 133 -18.38 2.47 -12.21
N ARG A 134 -19.27 2.77 -13.16
CA ARG A 134 -20.14 3.95 -13.16
C ARG A 134 -19.35 5.26 -12.99
N ALA A 135 -18.18 5.34 -13.63
CA ALA A 135 -17.33 6.51 -13.63
C ALA A 135 -17.17 7.04 -15.05
N GLU A 136 -17.66 8.25 -15.29
CA GLU A 136 -17.38 9.01 -16.50
C GLU A 136 -16.03 9.70 -16.34
N LEU A 137 -14.94 8.98 -16.64
CA LEU A 137 -13.58 9.44 -16.29
C LEU A 137 -13.17 10.72 -17.00
N ILE A 138 -13.60 10.94 -18.25
CA ILE A 138 -13.24 12.14 -19.02
C ILE A 138 -13.82 13.39 -18.35
N GLU A 139 -15.11 13.36 -18.00
CA GLU A 139 -15.79 14.50 -17.38
C GLU A 139 -15.48 14.62 -15.89
N ASN A 140 -15.30 13.49 -15.20
CA ASN A 140 -14.95 13.43 -13.79
C ASN A 140 -13.51 12.93 -13.56
N PRO A 141 -12.51 13.83 -13.45
CA PRO A 141 -11.13 13.45 -13.18
C PRO A 141 -10.90 13.03 -11.72
N ASN A 142 -11.87 13.18 -10.81
CA ASN A 142 -11.64 12.98 -9.37
C ASN A 142 -11.57 11.51 -8.97
N ARG A 143 -12.30 10.62 -9.65
CA ARG A 143 -12.36 9.18 -9.32
C ARG A 143 -10.95 8.55 -9.23
N PRO A 144 -10.04 8.72 -10.20
CA PRO A 144 -8.66 8.26 -10.08
C PRO A 144 -7.93 8.82 -8.86
N GLY A 145 -8.15 10.09 -8.51
CA GLY A 145 -7.56 10.74 -7.34
C GLY A 145 -8.03 10.10 -6.03
N PHE A 146 -9.32 9.80 -5.91
CA PHE A 146 -9.86 9.07 -4.76
C PHE A 146 -9.28 7.67 -4.64
N ILE A 147 -9.14 6.92 -5.75
CA ILE A 147 -8.51 5.59 -5.73
C ILE A 147 -7.04 5.67 -5.34
N ALA A 148 -6.30 6.70 -5.79
CA ALA A 148 -4.92 6.94 -5.38
C ALA A 148 -4.82 7.16 -3.86
N VAL A 149 -5.70 7.98 -3.28
CA VAL A 149 -5.77 8.20 -1.82
C VAL A 149 -6.14 6.91 -1.07
N ALA A 150 -7.03 6.09 -1.64
CA ALA A 150 -7.43 4.80 -1.03
C ALA A 150 -6.25 3.83 -0.87
N GLN A 151 -5.20 3.95 -1.69
CA GLN A 151 -4.00 3.12 -1.58
C GLN A 151 -3.09 3.52 -0.41
N LEU A 152 -3.22 4.73 0.14
CA LEU A 152 -2.26 5.24 1.13
C LEU A 152 -2.22 4.41 2.43
N PRO A 153 -3.35 4.01 3.05
CA PRO A 153 -3.31 3.17 4.24
C PRO A 153 -2.59 1.84 4.06
N PRO A 154 -2.88 1.00 3.03
CA PRO A 154 -2.13 -0.22 2.84
C PRO A 154 -0.65 0.07 2.49
N ILE A 155 -0.33 1.13 1.74
CA ILE A 155 1.06 1.50 1.45
C ILE A 155 1.85 1.73 2.74
N PHE A 156 1.34 2.55 3.66
CA PHE A 156 2.03 2.84 4.93
C PHE A 156 2.09 1.63 5.83
N LEU A 157 0.96 0.91 5.99
CA LEU A 157 0.88 -0.28 6.83
C LEU A 157 1.90 -1.35 6.40
N LEU A 158 2.07 -1.55 5.09
CA LEU A 158 2.96 -2.56 4.52
C LEU A 158 4.43 -2.10 4.42
N ALA A 159 4.72 -0.81 4.57
CA ALA A 159 6.08 -0.26 4.54
C ALA A 159 6.82 -0.44 5.87
N MET A 160 6.09 -0.58 6.97
CA MET A 160 6.68 -0.65 8.32
C MET A 160 7.47 -1.95 8.53
N LYS A 161 8.71 -1.85 9.04
CA LYS A 161 9.50 -3.01 9.46
C LYS A 161 8.77 -3.86 10.50
N ASN A 162 8.07 -3.20 11.41
CA ASN A 162 7.22 -3.82 12.43
C ASN A 162 5.74 -3.62 12.09
N SER A 163 5.37 -3.91 10.84
CA SER A 163 3.98 -3.81 10.38
C SER A 163 3.05 -4.64 11.28
N PRO A 164 2.02 -4.03 11.91
CA PRO A 164 1.02 -4.76 12.69
C PRO A 164 0.41 -5.91 11.89
N LEU A 165 0.17 -5.71 10.60
CA LEU A 165 -0.35 -6.75 9.71
C LEU A 165 0.63 -7.92 9.55
N ALA A 166 1.93 -7.64 9.40
CA ALA A 166 2.95 -8.69 9.34
C ALA A 166 3.03 -9.50 10.63
N ILE A 167 2.99 -8.82 11.79
CA ILE A 167 3.00 -9.44 13.12
C ILE A 167 1.79 -10.36 13.30
N LEU A 168 0.58 -9.87 12.99
CA LEU A 168 -0.67 -10.64 13.13
C LEU A 168 -0.71 -11.85 12.21
N LEU A 169 -0.11 -11.75 11.02
CA LEU A 169 0.02 -12.87 10.07
C LEU A 169 1.16 -13.85 10.45
N GLY A 170 1.95 -13.55 11.48
CA GLY A 170 3.13 -14.35 11.83
C GLY A 170 4.18 -14.40 10.73
N SER A 171 4.21 -13.38 9.85
CA SER A 171 5.09 -13.31 8.69
C SER A 171 6.09 -12.15 8.84
N GLY A 172 7.28 -12.29 8.24
CA GLY A 172 8.23 -11.18 8.16
C GLY A 172 7.72 -10.10 7.20
N TYR A 173 7.98 -8.82 7.52
CA TYR A 173 7.56 -7.67 6.70
C TYR A 173 8.05 -7.77 5.25
N GLU A 174 9.23 -8.37 5.03
CA GLU A 174 9.83 -8.56 3.70
C GLU A 174 8.94 -9.40 2.77
N LYS A 175 8.21 -10.37 3.34
CA LYS A 175 7.29 -11.23 2.59
C LYS A 175 6.02 -10.51 2.15
N LEU A 176 5.65 -9.42 2.82
CA LEU A 176 4.49 -8.59 2.47
C LEU A 176 4.87 -7.34 1.66
N ASN A 177 6.17 -6.99 1.62
CA ASN A 177 6.67 -5.81 0.93
C ASN A 177 6.40 -5.82 -0.59
N PHE A 178 6.09 -6.97 -1.20
CA PHE A 178 5.62 -6.98 -2.59
C PHE A 178 4.28 -6.25 -2.75
N LEU A 179 3.37 -6.34 -1.78
CA LEU A 179 2.09 -5.63 -1.79
C LEU A 179 2.32 -4.13 -1.67
N HIS A 180 3.22 -3.67 -0.79
CA HIS A 180 3.61 -2.26 -0.72
C HIS A 180 4.02 -1.72 -2.10
N ARG A 181 4.88 -2.47 -2.83
CA ARG A 181 5.33 -2.08 -4.17
C ARG A 181 4.18 -2.01 -5.19
N TRP A 182 3.26 -2.96 -5.17
CA TRP A 182 2.13 -2.96 -6.10
C TRP A 182 1.12 -1.86 -5.79
N CYS A 183 0.78 -1.64 -4.52
CA CYS A 183 -0.08 -0.54 -4.09
C CYS A 183 0.51 0.82 -4.46
N SER A 184 1.82 1.02 -4.24
CA SER A 184 2.51 2.26 -4.60
C SER A 184 2.49 2.53 -6.11
N ARG A 185 2.63 1.49 -6.95
CA ARG A 185 2.52 1.63 -8.42
C ARG A 185 1.11 2.04 -8.84
N VAL A 186 0.09 1.42 -8.26
CA VAL A 186 -1.31 1.78 -8.52
C VAL A 186 -1.58 3.22 -8.08
N ALA A 187 -1.08 3.65 -6.92
CA ALA A 187 -1.22 5.02 -6.45
C ALA A 187 -0.60 6.04 -7.42
N ILE A 188 0.62 5.78 -7.91
CA ILE A 188 1.30 6.61 -8.91
C ILE A 188 0.48 6.69 -10.21
N LEU A 189 0.04 5.54 -10.74
CA LEU A 189 -0.73 5.48 -11.98
C LEU A 189 -2.08 6.19 -11.85
N ALA A 190 -2.81 5.95 -10.75
CA ALA A 190 -4.09 6.58 -10.50
C ALA A 190 -3.96 8.11 -10.30
N ALA A 191 -2.89 8.57 -9.62
CA ALA A 191 -2.58 9.99 -9.50
C ALA A 191 -2.18 10.63 -10.83
N ALA A 192 -1.45 9.91 -11.69
CA ALA A 192 -1.10 10.37 -13.03
C ALA A 192 -2.34 10.53 -13.91
N VAL A 193 -3.24 9.54 -13.90
CA VAL A 193 -4.52 9.62 -14.63
C VAL A 193 -5.38 10.77 -14.09
N HIS A 194 -5.47 10.95 -12.77
CA HIS A 194 -6.15 12.10 -12.14
C HIS A 194 -5.60 13.43 -12.67
N GLY A 195 -4.28 13.63 -12.59
CA GLY A 195 -3.63 14.87 -13.01
C GLY A 195 -3.77 15.13 -14.50
N PHE A 196 -3.64 14.10 -15.33
CA PHE A 196 -3.76 14.22 -16.79
C PHE A 196 -5.19 14.59 -17.20
N LEU A 197 -6.21 13.89 -16.69
CA LEU A 197 -7.61 14.19 -17.01
C LEU A 197 -8.01 15.58 -16.49
N TRP A 198 -7.55 15.95 -15.29
CA TRP A 198 -7.79 17.28 -14.74
C TRP A 198 -7.15 18.37 -15.61
N MET A 199 -5.90 18.18 -16.05
CA MET A 199 -5.18 19.10 -16.94
C MET A 199 -5.91 19.22 -18.29
N ARG A 200 -6.28 18.08 -18.89
CA ARG A 200 -7.05 18.02 -20.13
C ARG A 200 -8.35 18.83 -20.04
N ASN A 201 -9.09 18.70 -18.94
CA ASN A 201 -10.34 19.45 -18.75
C ASN A 201 -10.09 20.94 -18.58
N HIS A 202 -9.00 21.35 -17.91
CA HIS A 202 -8.68 22.77 -17.81
C HIS A 202 -8.34 23.37 -19.18
N ILE A 203 -7.55 22.65 -20.00
CA ILE A 203 -7.23 23.08 -21.35
C ILE A 203 -8.49 23.14 -22.23
N ALA A 204 -9.31 22.08 -22.21
CA ALA A 204 -10.52 21.99 -23.03
C ALA A 204 -11.56 23.07 -22.69
N TYR A 205 -11.66 23.46 -21.41
CA TYR A 205 -12.60 24.47 -20.93
C TYR A 205 -11.99 25.88 -20.82
N GLY A 206 -10.75 26.09 -21.28
CA GLY A 206 -10.08 27.39 -21.20
C GLY A 206 -9.82 27.89 -19.78
N LEU A 207 -9.72 26.98 -18.80
CA LEU A 207 -9.48 27.30 -17.40
C LEU A 207 -7.98 27.39 -17.10
N PRO A 208 -7.54 28.33 -16.24
CA PRO A 208 -6.14 28.40 -15.84
C PRO A 208 -5.76 27.18 -15.00
N ILE A 209 -4.59 26.59 -15.29
CA ILE A 209 -4.05 25.44 -14.56
C ILE A 209 -3.84 25.81 -13.09
N ILE A 210 -3.14 26.90 -12.81
CA ILE A 210 -2.92 27.35 -11.44
C ILE A 210 -3.98 28.39 -11.11
N ARG A 211 -5.04 27.96 -10.41
CA ARG A 211 -6.14 28.85 -9.99
C ARG A 211 -6.29 28.93 -8.48
N LYS A 212 -6.17 27.79 -7.80
CA LYS A 212 -6.40 27.66 -6.36
C LYS A 212 -5.18 27.04 -5.70
N ARG A 213 -5.01 27.27 -4.40
CA ARG A 213 -3.96 26.63 -3.57
C ARG A 213 -3.92 25.11 -3.75
N LYS A 214 -5.08 24.47 -3.88
CA LYS A 214 -5.19 23.02 -4.09
C LYS A 214 -4.51 22.53 -5.38
N ASP A 215 -4.44 23.37 -6.42
CA ASP A 215 -3.87 23.02 -7.71
C ASP A 215 -2.34 22.98 -7.58
N VAL A 216 -1.76 23.99 -6.93
CA VAL A 216 -0.32 24.03 -6.59
C VAL A 216 0.08 22.86 -5.69
N THR A 217 -0.67 22.60 -4.62
CA THR A 217 -0.34 21.50 -3.71
C THR A 217 -0.57 20.13 -4.34
N GLY A 218 -1.49 20.01 -5.31
CA GLY A 218 -1.65 18.82 -6.14
C GLY A 218 -0.44 18.54 -7.03
N ILE A 219 0.09 19.58 -7.69
CA ILE A 219 1.32 19.48 -8.48
C ILE A 219 2.50 19.09 -7.59
N ILE A 220 2.66 19.72 -6.42
CA ILE A 220 3.72 19.37 -5.46
C ILE A 220 3.58 17.92 -5.01
N ALA A 221 2.37 17.48 -4.62
CA ALA A 221 2.13 16.12 -4.19
C ALA A 221 2.45 15.10 -5.29
N PHE A 222 2.04 15.36 -6.54
CA PHE A 222 2.34 14.48 -7.67
C PHE A 222 3.84 14.44 -7.97
N THR A 223 4.53 15.58 -7.94
CA THR A 223 6.00 15.63 -8.11
C THR A 223 6.72 14.81 -7.04
N LEU A 224 6.33 14.92 -5.77
CA LEU A 224 6.90 14.11 -4.69
C LEU A 224 6.62 12.62 -4.89
N LEU A 225 5.41 12.27 -5.35
CA LEU A 225 5.04 10.90 -5.68
C LEU A 225 5.86 10.33 -6.85
N CYS A 226 6.16 11.16 -7.87
CA CYS A 226 7.08 10.80 -8.96
C CYS A 226 8.51 10.61 -8.45
N ILE A 227 9.03 11.48 -7.59
CA ILE A 227 10.35 11.34 -6.96
C ILE A 227 10.43 10.01 -6.20
N LEU A 228 9.42 9.71 -5.38
CA LEU A 228 9.30 8.44 -4.66
C LEU A 228 9.30 7.25 -5.62
N GLY A 229 8.52 7.31 -6.71
CA GLY A 229 8.43 6.24 -7.70
C GLY A 229 9.72 6.00 -8.47
N LEU A 230 10.31 7.06 -9.03
CA LEU A 230 11.50 7.01 -9.88
C LEU A 230 12.73 6.57 -9.10
N THR A 231 12.95 7.09 -7.89
CA THR A 231 14.06 6.65 -7.03
C THR A 231 13.90 5.21 -6.55
N SER A 232 12.66 4.70 -6.50
CA SER A 232 12.34 3.33 -6.10
C SER A 232 12.46 2.29 -7.22
N VAL A 233 12.77 2.67 -8.47
CA VAL A 233 12.97 1.69 -9.53
C VAL A 233 14.23 0.86 -9.27
N ARG A 234 14.19 -0.43 -9.62
CA ARG A 234 15.24 -1.40 -9.27
C ARG A 234 16.65 -0.96 -9.70
N PRO A 235 16.88 -0.42 -10.91
CA PRO A 235 18.21 0.01 -11.33
C PRO A 235 18.77 1.15 -10.46
N VAL A 236 17.93 2.12 -10.09
CA VAL A 236 18.34 3.27 -9.26
C VAL A 236 18.65 2.82 -7.84
N ARG A 237 17.71 2.09 -7.21
CA ARG A 237 17.90 1.59 -5.84
C ARG A 237 19.11 0.65 -5.71
N ALA A 238 19.43 -0.13 -6.75
CA ALA A 238 20.58 -1.03 -6.74
C ALA A 238 21.92 -0.31 -6.82
N ARG A 239 21.98 0.85 -7.51
CA ARG A 239 23.22 1.62 -7.70
C ARG A 239 23.46 2.64 -6.59
N VAL A 240 22.41 3.32 -6.13
CA VAL A 240 22.50 4.44 -5.18
C VAL A 240 21.52 4.27 -4.01
N PHE A 241 21.62 3.13 -3.31
CA PHE A 241 20.70 2.77 -2.23
C PHE A 241 20.62 3.82 -1.11
N GLN A 242 21.75 4.41 -0.72
CA GLN A 242 21.79 5.41 0.37
C GLN A 242 21.00 6.67 0.00
N VAL A 243 21.17 7.16 -1.23
CA VAL A 243 20.43 8.31 -1.77
C VAL A 243 18.94 7.99 -1.85
N PHE A 244 18.58 6.83 -2.41
CA PHE A 244 17.20 6.35 -2.43
C PHE A 244 16.58 6.38 -1.03
N ARG A 245 17.27 5.83 -0.03
CA ARG A 245 16.77 5.72 1.35
C ARG A 245 16.48 7.09 1.97
N VAL A 246 17.41 8.05 1.82
CA VAL A 246 17.26 9.41 2.35
C VAL A 246 16.12 10.14 1.64
N ILE A 247 16.09 10.13 0.30
CA ILE A 247 15.03 10.76 -0.48
C ILE A 247 13.67 10.17 -0.12
N HIS A 248 13.56 8.85 -0.01
CA HIS A 248 12.31 8.18 0.32
C HIS A 248 11.82 8.58 1.72
N LEU A 249 12.72 8.58 2.72
CA LEU A 249 12.37 8.95 4.10
C LEU A 249 11.91 10.40 4.22
N LEU A 250 12.53 11.34 3.50
CA LEU A 250 12.18 12.76 3.55
C LEU A 250 10.95 13.10 2.70
N SER A 251 10.78 12.42 1.56
CA SER A 251 9.68 12.71 0.62
C SER A 251 8.33 12.20 1.13
N VAL A 252 8.29 11.13 1.94
CA VAL A 252 7.04 10.60 2.51
C VAL A 252 6.29 11.62 3.39
N PRO A 253 6.89 12.23 4.43
CA PRO A 253 6.18 13.23 5.24
C PRO A 253 5.88 14.51 4.45
N ALA A 254 6.76 14.94 3.54
CA ALA A 254 6.50 16.07 2.65
C ALA A 254 5.27 15.81 1.75
N PHE A 255 5.17 14.59 1.20
CA PHE A 255 4.02 14.14 0.41
C PHE A 255 2.74 14.15 1.24
N ALA A 256 2.77 13.61 2.46
CA ALA A 256 1.63 13.61 3.37
C ALA A 256 1.10 15.03 3.67
N VAL A 257 2.01 15.97 3.94
CA VAL A 257 1.65 17.39 4.16
C VAL A 257 1.05 18.01 2.89
N ALA A 258 1.65 17.79 1.72
CA ALA A 258 1.11 18.30 0.46
C ALA A 258 -0.32 17.75 0.19
N MET A 259 -0.56 16.47 0.44
CA MET A 259 -1.86 15.82 0.29
C MET A 259 -2.93 16.41 1.22
N ARG A 260 -2.57 16.73 2.48
CA ARG A 260 -3.47 17.38 3.46
C ARG A 260 -4.02 18.71 2.93
N TYR A 261 -3.19 19.49 2.23
CA TYR A 261 -3.60 20.76 1.64
C TYR A 261 -4.25 20.61 0.25
N HIS A 262 -3.99 19.52 -0.46
CA HIS A 262 -4.61 19.24 -1.75
C HIS A 262 -6.09 18.84 -1.61
N THR A 263 -6.42 17.96 -0.66
CA THR A 263 -7.82 17.54 -0.44
C THR A 263 -8.09 17.07 0.99
N ARG A 264 -9.25 17.49 1.54
CA ARG A 264 -9.71 17.08 2.89
C ARG A 264 -10.07 15.59 2.96
N HIS A 265 -10.34 14.95 1.81
CA HIS A 265 -10.68 13.53 1.75
C HIS A 265 -9.50 12.60 2.06
N THR A 266 -8.29 13.15 2.25
CA THR A 266 -7.10 12.40 2.68
C THR A 266 -7.01 12.22 4.19
N ILE A 267 -7.75 13.00 5.00
CA ILE A 267 -7.63 13.01 6.46
C ILE A 267 -7.78 11.61 7.10
N PRO A 268 -8.74 10.75 6.70
CA PRO A 268 -8.84 9.42 7.28
C PRO A 268 -7.87 8.38 6.67
N TYR A 269 -6.97 8.79 5.77
CA TYR A 269 -6.09 7.91 4.99
C TYR A 269 -4.58 8.19 5.18
N LEU A 270 -4.22 9.22 5.95
CA LEU A 270 -2.86 9.64 6.31
C LEU A 270 -2.71 9.63 7.83
#